data_AF-A0A2N2G2K9-F1
#
_entry.id   AF-A0A2N2G2K9-F1
#
_cell.length_a   1.000
_cell.length_b   1.000
_cell.length_c   1.000
_cell.angle_alpha   90.00
_cell.angle_beta   90.00
_cell.angle_gamma   90.00
#
_symmetry.space_group_name_H-M   'P 1'
#
loop_
_entity.id
_entity.type
_entity.pdbx_description
1 polymer ?
#
loop_
_entity_poly.entity_id
_entity_poly.type
_entity_poly.pdbx_seq_one_letter_code
_entity_poly.pdbx_strand_id
1 'polypeptide(L)'
;MKKLLIFLAMVITITTANATQEKEGFLTTKWCADRGLFADCRLETVFCGYEGCFKDEKEFKTDINATFVLNVHSEGKYYLVEFQEGIEMGDVLKQAINKNEVTLVGEIKNDTIKAQSFKAPPPPKKSFFKGCL
;
A
#
# COMPACT_ATOMS: atom_id res chain seq x y z
N MET A 1 40.58 45.48 -20.35
CA MET A 1 40.26 44.48 -19.30
C MET A 1 39.15 43.57 -19.81
N LYS A 2 39.50 42.33 -20.16
CA LYS A 2 38.63 41.24 -20.63
C LYS A 2 37.73 40.79 -19.49
N LYS A 3 36.40 40.83 -19.64
CA LYS A 3 35.48 39.94 -18.90
C LYS A 3 34.34 39.52 -19.82
N LEU A 4 34.54 38.37 -20.44
CA LEU A 4 33.59 37.63 -21.25
C LEU A 4 32.72 36.82 -20.28
N LEU A 5 31.46 37.23 -20.08
CA LEU A 5 30.49 36.46 -19.28
C LEU A 5 29.76 35.48 -20.21
N ILE A 6 30.31 34.27 -20.32
CA ILE A 6 29.65 33.11 -20.93
C ILE A 6 28.70 32.54 -19.87
N PHE A 7 27.41 32.81 -19.98
CA PHE A 7 26.37 32.09 -19.25
C PHE A 7 26.12 30.75 -19.96
N LEU A 8 26.71 29.69 -19.41
CA LEU A 8 26.52 28.31 -19.84
C LEU A 8 25.16 27.82 -19.32
N ALA A 9 24.13 27.85 -20.17
CA ALA A 9 22.84 27.23 -19.88
C ALA A 9 22.98 25.70 -20.01
N MET A 10 23.32 25.04 -18.89
CA MET A 10 23.28 23.59 -18.79
C MET A 10 21.82 23.16 -18.65
N VAL A 11 21.17 22.88 -19.78
CA VAL A 11 19.84 22.24 -19.81
C VAL A 11 20.03 20.79 -19.40
N ILE A 12 19.78 20.50 -18.13
CA ILE A 12 19.71 19.14 -17.61
C ILE A 12 18.38 18.55 -18.07
N THR A 13 18.39 17.79 -19.15
CA THR A 13 17.27 16.92 -19.52
C THR A 13 17.23 15.76 -18.54
N ILE A 14 16.34 15.86 -17.54
CA ILE A 14 16.04 14.76 -16.63
C ILE A 14 15.18 13.76 -17.41
N THR A 15 15.79 12.70 -17.92
CA THR A 15 15.06 11.52 -18.39
C THR A 15 14.43 10.83 -17.18
N THR A 16 13.13 10.99 -16.99
CA THR A 16 12.36 10.23 -16.00
C THR A 16 12.15 8.81 -16.50
N ALA A 17 13.11 7.92 -16.22
CA ALA A 17 12.81 6.50 -16.19
C ALA A 17 11.78 6.28 -15.07
N ASN A 18 10.57 5.80 -15.40
CA ASN A 18 9.62 5.32 -14.40
C ASN A 18 10.20 4.08 -13.75
N ALA A 19 11.04 4.28 -12.73
CA ALA A 19 11.61 3.20 -11.95
C ALA A 19 10.50 2.56 -11.12
N THR A 20 10.44 1.23 -11.13
CA THR A 20 9.68 0.44 -10.18
C THR A 20 10.16 0.79 -8.77
N GLN A 21 9.25 1.22 -7.90
CA GLN A 21 9.52 1.66 -6.54
C GLN A 21 8.89 0.68 -5.55
N GLU A 22 9.51 0.53 -4.38
CA GLU A 22 8.95 -0.21 -3.26
C GLU A 22 8.37 0.77 -2.23
N LYS A 23 7.16 0.49 -1.73
CA LYS A 23 6.49 1.29 -0.71
C LYS A 23 5.94 0.40 0.37
N GLU A 24 6.32 0.68 1.62
CA GLU A 24 5.86 -0.05 2.80
C GLU A 24 4.75 0.72 3.53
N GLY A 25 3.75 0.00 4.02
CA GLY A 25 2.68 0.59 4.82
C GLY A 25 1.65 -0.42 5.32
N PHE A 26 0.51 0.11 5.77
CA PHE A 26 -0.66 -0.66 6.16
C PHE A 26 -1.62 -0.77 4.97
N LEU A 27 -1.76 -1.97 4.41
CA LEU A 27 -2.67 -2.20 3.28
C LEU A 27 -4.08 -2.41 3.79
N THR A 28 -5.03 -1.56 3.38
CA THR A 28 -6.43 -1.64 3.82
C THR A 28 -7.37 -1.08 2.77
N THR A 29 -8.65 -0.97 3.08
CA THR A 29 -9.62 -0.28 2.22
C THR A 29 -9.64 1.20 2.50
N LYS A 30 -9.98 2.01 1.49
CA LYS A 30 -10.15 3.45 1.64
C LYS A 30 -11.13 3.79 2.77
N TRP A 31 -12.22 3.02 2.90
CA TRP A 31 -13.22 3.20 3.95
C TRP A 31 -12.63 3.08 5.36
N CYS A 32 -11.78 2.08 5.57
CA CYS A 32 -11.09 1.88 6.85
C CYS A 32 -10.04 2.97 7.09
N ALA A 33 -9.29 3.36 6.05
CA ALA A 33 -8.31 4.43 6.19
C ALA A 33 -8.94 5.79 6.52
N ASP A 34 -10.04 6.15 5.88
CA ASP A 34 -10.78 7.39 6.14
C ASP A 34 -11.35 7.44 7.57
N ARG A 35 -11.63 6.28 8.18
CA ARG A 35 -12.15 6.13 9.56
C ARG A 35 -11.06 5.92 10.61
N GLY A 36 -9.79 5.84 10.21
CA GLY A 36 -8.69 5.59 11.13
C GLY A 36 -8.64 4.15 11.67
N LEU A 37 -9.27 3.19 10.99
CA LEU A 37 -9.35 1.79 11.41
C LEU A 37 -8.14 1.01 10.88
N PHE A 38 -6.97 1.23 11.49
CA PHE A 38 -5.69 0.65 11.04
C PHE A 38 -5.28 -0.64 11.75
N ALA A 39 -6.04 -1.09 12.75
CA ALA A 39 -5.76 -2.34 13.46
C ALA A 39 -6.98 -3.28 13.54
N ASP A 40 -8.18 -2.74 13.29
CA ASP A 40 -9.46 -3.44 13.42
C ASP A 40 -10.35 -3.27 12.18
N CYS A 41 -9.74 -2.99 11.02
CA CYS A 41 -10.46 -3.14 9.77
C CYS A 41 -10.67 -4.63 9.53
N ARG A 42 -11.88 -5.12 9.74
CA ARG A 42 -12.17 -6.55 9.52
C ARG A 42 -12.37 -6.86 8.04
N LEU A 43 -12.07 -8.09 7.63
CA LEU A 43 -12.20 -8.50 6.23
C LEU A 43 -13.63 -8.32 5.71
N GLU A 44 -14.63 -8.54 6.54
CA GLU A 44 -16.04 -8.36 6.25
C GLU A 44 -16.37 -6.91 5.84
N THR A 45 -15.65 -5.95 6.40
CA THR A 45 -15.75 -4.54 6.04
C THR A 45 -15.29 -4.30 4.60
N VAL A 46 -14.35 -5.10 4.09
CA VAL A 46 -13.90 -5.03 2.69
C VAL A 46 -15.02 -5.42 1.73
N PHE A 47 -15.88 -6.36 2.13
CA PHE A 47 -16.96 -6.87 1.28
C PHE A 47 -18.25 -6.08 1.39
N CYS A 48 -18.61 -5.68 2.61
CA CYS A 48 -19.92 -5.11 2.89
C CYS A 48 -19.87 -3.61 3.15
N GLY A 49 -18.69 -3.04 3.42
CA GLY A 49 -18.51 -1.61 3.64
C GLY A 49 -19.02 -1.08 4.98
N TYR A 50 -19.34 -1.95 5.95
CA TYR A 50 -19.76 -1.55 7.31
C TYR A 50 -19.47 -2.63 8.36
N GLU A 51 -19.38 -2.21 9.63
CA GLU A 51 -19.15 -3.08 10.79
C GLU A 51 -20.39 -3.95 11.10
N GLY A 52 -20.18 -5.25 11.36
CA GLY A 52 -21.26 -6.19 11.66
C GLY A 52 -21.84 -6.88 10.42
N CYS A 53 -21.13 -6.89 9.29
CA CYS A 53 -21.42 -7.84 8.23
C CYS A 53 -20.90 -9.22 8.63
N PHE A 54 -21.80 -10.17 8.86
CA PHE A 54 -21.44 -11.53 9.24
C PHE A 54 -21.46 -12.43 7.99
N LYS A 55 -20.33 -12.53 7.30
CA LYS A 55 -20.12 -13.53 6.25
C LYS A 55 -18.92 -14.38 6.62
N ASP A 56 -19.04 -15.68 6.42
CA ASP A 56 -17.95 -16.64 6.66
C ASP A 56 -16.77 -16.34 5.73
N GLU A 57 -15.54 -16.52 6.23
CA GLU A 57 -14.32 -16.37 5.42
C GLU A 57 -14.28 -17.30 4.19
N LYS A 58 -15.04 -18.39 4.25
CA LYS A 58 -15.20 -19.34 3.13
C LYS A 58 -16.05 -18.78 1.99
N GLU A 59 -16.81 -17.71 2.25
CA GLU A 59 -17.62 -16.99 1.27
C GLU A 59 -16.90 -15.76 0.71
N PHE A 60 -15.61 -15.57 1.02
CA PHE A 60 -14.77 -14.56 0.38
C PHE A 60 -14.68 -14.82 -1.13
N LYS A 61 -15.62 -14.23 -1.87
CA LYS A 61 -15.55 -14.15 -3.33
C LYS A 61 -14.37 -13.26 -3.71
N THR A 62 -13.67 -13.58 -4.79
CA THR A 62 -12.60 -12.72 -5.32
C THR A 62 -13.13 -11.46 -6.02
N ASP A 63 -14.45 -11.42 -6.30
CA ASP A 63 -15.15 -10.26 -6.85
C ASP A 63 -15.35 -9.18 -5.77
N ILE A 64 -14.27 -8.51 -5.40
CA ILE A 64 -14.29 -7.42 -4.43
C ILE A 64 -14.41 -6.10 -5.18
N ASN A 65 -15.50 -5.38 -4.92
CA ASN A 65 -15.66 -3.99 -5.34
C ASN A 65 -15.27 -3.06 -4.20
N ALA A 66 -13.98 -3.04 -3.85
CA ALA A 66 -13.42 -2.19 -2.81
C ALA A 66 -12.20 -1.45 -3.33
N THR A 67 -12.10 -0.16 -2.98
CA THR A 67 -10.91 0.63 -3.25
C THR A 67 -9.87 0.35 -2.17
N PHE A 68 -8.73 -0.20 -2.57
CA PHE A 68 -7.60 -0.45 -1.68
C PHE A 68 -6.68 0.76 -1.58
N VAL A 69 -6.11 0.93 -0.40
CA VAL A 69 -5.11 1.95 -0.11
C VAL A 69 -3.97 1.39 0.72
N LEU A 70 -2.76 1.90 0.48
CA LEU A 70 -1.62 1.69 1.35
C LEU A 70 -1.45 2.93 2.21
N ASN A 71 -1.76 2.83 3.51
CA ASN A 71 -1.48 3.90 4.45
C ASN A 71 -0.02 3.87 4.88
N VAL A 72 0.71 4.95 4.61
CA VAL A 72 2.12 5.08 4.93
C VAL A 72 2.24 5.96 6.16
N HIS A 73 2.29 5.32 7.34
CA HIS A 73 2.29 6.02 8.63
C HIS A 73 3.42 7.05 8.76
N SER A 74 4.59 6.78 8.19
CA SER A 74 5.73 7.70 8.20
C SER A 74 5.50 8.99 7.40
N GLU A 75 4.56 8.98 6.46
CA GLU A 75 4.23 10.12 5.59
C GLU A 75 2.90 10.78 5.97
N GLY A 76 2.15 10.17 6.90
CA GLY A 76 0.84 10.67 7.34
C GLY A 76 -0.21 10.72 6.23
N LYS A 77 -0.05 9.91 5.16
CA LYS A 77 -0.96 9.85 4.02
C LYS A 77 -1.12 8.44 3.50
N TYR A 78 -2.20 8.22 2.75
CA TYR A 78 -2.43 6.97 2.04
C TYR A 78 -2.32 7.13 0.53
N TYR A 79 -1.93 6.04 -0.13
CA TYR A 79 -1.89 5.92 -1.57
C TYR A 79 -2.99 4.99 -2.06
N LEU A 80 -3.69 5.34 -3.13
CA LEU A 80 -4.59 4.43 -3.83
C LEU A 80 -3.78 3.27 -4.44
N VAL A 81 -4.32 2.06 -4.39
CA VAL A 81 -3.64 0.87 -4.90
C VAL A 81 -4.43 0.29 -6.06
N GLU A 82 -3.79 0.22 -7.22
CA GLU A 82 -4.27 -0.48 -8.40
C GLU A 82 -3.41 -1.73 -8.60
N PHE A 83 -3.98 -2.91 -8.39
CA PHE A 83 -3.29 -4.17 -8.63
C PHE A 83 -3.29 -4.49 -10.13
N GLN A 84 -2.12 -4.78 -10.70
CA GLN A 84 -2.02 -5.19 -12.10
C GLN A 84 -2.65 -6.57 -12.35
N GLU A 85 -3.10 -6.78 -13.59
CA GLU A 85 -3.59 -8.08 -14.06
C GLU A 85 -2.52 -9.16 -13.85
N GLY A 86 -2.85 -10.20 -13.08
CA GLY A 86 -1.93 -11.28 -12.70
C GLY A 86 -1.68 -11.40 -11.19
N ILE A 87 -2.05 -10.40 -10.39
CA ILE A 87 -2.02 -10.53 -8.92
C ILE A 87 -3.29 -11.24 -8.45
N GLU A 88 -3.14 -12.39 -7.79
CA GLU A 88 -4.27 -13.10 -7.20
C GLU A 88 -4.83 -12.35 -6.00
N MET A 89 -6.05 -11.82 -6.13
CA MET A 89 -6.71 -11.09 -5.04
C MET A 89 -6.95 -11.95 -3.80
N GLY A 90 -7.20 -13.24 -3.97
CA GLY A 90 -7.31 -14.18 -2.84
C GLY A 90 -6.07 -14.17 -1.94
N ASP A 91 -4.88 -14.06 -2.52
CA ASP A 91 -3.63 -14.03 -1.76
C ASP A 91 -3.40 -12.68 -1.08
N VAL A 92 -3.71 -11.57 -1.76
CA VAL A 92 -3.62 -10.23 -1.15
C VAL A 92 -4.55 -10.15 0.07
N LEU A 93 -5.77 -10.66 -0.03
CA LEU A 93 -6.75 -10.63 1.06
C LEU A 93 -6.38 -11.52 2.25
N LYS A 94 -5.67 -12.63 2.02
CA LYS A 94 -5.22 -13.49 3.12
C LYS A 94 -3.91 -13.02 3.73
N GLN A 95 -3.00 -12.55 2.88
CA GLN A 95 -1.61 -12.38 3.27
C GLN A 95 -1.24 -10.94 3.56
N ALA A 96 -1.88 -9.95 2.94
CA ALA A 96 -1.45 -8.56 2.98
C ALA A 96 -2.51 -7.60 3.57
N ILE A 97 -3.80 -7.80 3.31
CA ILE A 97 -4.81 -6.85 3.79
C ILE A 97 -4.88 -6.81 5.32
N ASN A 98 -5.13 -5.62 5.86
CA ASN A 98 -5.24 -5.31 7.28
C ASN A 98 -4.00 -5.70 8.09
N LYS A 99 -2.81 -5.64 7.46
CA LYS A 99 -1.53 -5.85 8.12
C LYS A 99 -0.60 -4.66 7.90
N ASN A 100 0.20 -4.39 8.92
CA ASN A 100 1.30 -3.42 8.85
C ASN A 100 2.49 -4.00 8.11
N GLU A 101 3.43 -3.16 7.68
CA GLU A 101 4.69 -3.59 7.04
C GLU A 101 4.48 -4.37 5.73
N VAL A 102 3.36 -4.13 5.04
CA VAL A 102 3.13 -4.65 3.69
C VAL A 102 3.92 -3.81 2.71
N THR A 103 4.77 -4.45 1.91
CA THR A 103 5.51 -3.76 0.84
C THR A 103 4.82 -3.98 -0.50
N LEU A 104 4.38 -2.91 -1.15
CA LEU A 104 3.94 -2.92 -2.54
C LEU A 104 5.09 -2.52 -3.45
N VAL A 105 5.27 -3.26 -4.54
CA VAL A 105 6.30 -2.99 -5.55
C VAL A 105 5.61 -2.61 -6.85
N GLY A 106 5.91 -1.43 -7.39
CA GLY A 106 5.25 -0.95 -8.59
C GLY A 106 5.56 0.48 -8.98
N GLU A 107 4.77 1.04 -9.90
CA GLU A 107 4.91 2.43 -10.31
C GLU A 107 4.11 3.34 -9.37
N ILE A 108 4.75 4.37 -8.82
CA ILE A 108 4.07 5.39 -8.01
C ILE A 108 3.89 6.64 -8.88
N LYS A 109 2.63 7.05 -9.10
CA LYS A 109 2.29 8.29 -9.80
C LYS A 109 1.31 9.09 -8.94
N ASN A 110 1.73 10.28 -8.54
CA ASN A 110 1.02 11.15 -7.59
C ASN A 110 0.75 10.41 -6.27
N ASP A 111 -0.51 10.02 -6.03
CA ASP A 111 -0.96 9.27 -4.86
C ASP A 111 -1.57 7.91 -5.24
N THR A 112 -1.19 7.37 -6.41
CA THR A 112 -1.60 6.03 -6.86
C THR A 112 -0.38 5.14 -7.05
N ILE A 113 -0.45 3.93 -6.47
CA ILE A 113 0.51 2.84 -6.66
C ILE A 113 -0.10 1.83 -7.62
N LYS A 114 0.52 1.67 -8.78
CA LYS A 114 0.24 0.55 -9.69
C LYS A 114 1.08 -0.64 -9.26
N ALA A 115 0.54 -1.45 -8.36
CA ALA A 115 1.21 -2.58 -7.75
C ALA A 115 1.38 -3.71 -8.77
N GLN A 116 2.63 -4.11 -9.00
CA GLN A 116 3.03 -5.24 -9.86
C GLN A 116 3.27 -6.50 -9.02
N SER A 117 3.66 -6.32 -7.75
CA SER A 117 3.74 -7.38 -6.76
C SER A 117 3.59 -6.84 -5.34
N PHE A 118 3.40 -7.74 -4.38
CA PHE A 118 3.36 -7.42 -2.97
C PHE A 118 4.23 -8.39 -2.17
N LYS A 119 4.80 -7.91 -1.07
CA LYS A 119 5.46 -8.73 -0.07
C LYS A 119 4.58 -8.69 1.18
N ALA A 120 4.18 -9.87 1.63
CA ALA A 120 3.49 -10.03 2.91
C ALA A 120 4.39 -9.52 4.04
N PRO A 121 3.82 -9.05 5.16
CA PRO A 121 4.60 -8.57 6.27
C PRO A 121 5.56 -9.64 6.77
N PRO A 122 6.74 -9.25 7.28
CA PRO A 122 7.67 -10.20 7.86
C PRO A 122 6.95 -10.95 9.00
N PRO A 123 7.22 -12.25 9.17
CA PRO A 123 6.65 -13.00 10.29
C PRO A 123 6.97 -12.26 11.59
N PRO A 124 6.01 -12.20 12.54
CA PRO A 124 6.17 -11.44 13.76
C PRO A 124 7.50 -11.81 14.41
N LYS A 125 8.38 -10.81 14.58
CA LYS A 125 9.70 -11.01 15.18
C LYS A 125 9.47 -11.68 16.53
N LYS A 126 9.89 -12.94 16.67
CA LYS A 126 9.80 -13.71 17.93
C LYS A 126 10.63 -13.01 19.01
N SER A 127 10.11 -12.00 19.71
CA SER A 127 10.66 -11.50 20.99
C SER A 127 9.88 -10.30 21.53
N PHE A 128 8.63 -10.49 22.00
CA PHE A 128 8.05 -9.55 22.98
C PHE A 128 7.29 -10.23 24.13
N PHE A 129 7.20 -11.56 24.19
CA PHE A 129 6.90 -12.28 25.43
C PHE A 129 8.19 -12.49 26.24
N LYS A 130 8.82 -11.39 26.65
CA LYS A 130 9.75 -11.40 27.79
C LYS A 130 9.15 -10.50 28.86
N GLY A 131 8.42 -11.10 29.80
CA GLY A 131 8.20 -10.53 31.12
C GLY A 131 6.86 -9.84 31.39
N CYS A 132 5.75 -10.54 31.23
CA CYS A 132 4.69 -10.43 32.24
C CYS A 132 4.84 -11.63 33.18
N LEU A 133 5.66 -11.43 34.23
CA LEU A 133 5.58 -12.17 35.49
C LEU A 133 4.53 -11.48 36.36
#